data_AF-A0AAV9EK21-F1
#
_entry.id   AF-A0AAV9EK21-F1
#
_cell.length_a   1.000
_cell.length_b   1.000
_cell.length_c   1.000
_cell.angle_alpha   90.00
_cell.angle_beta   90.00
_cell.angle_gamma   90.00
#
_symmetry.space_group_name_H-M   'P 1'
#
loop_
_entity.id
_entity.type
_entity.pdbx_description
1 polymer ?
#
loop_
_entity_poly.entity_id
_entity_poly.type
_entity_poly.pdbx_seq_one_letter_code
_entity_poly.pdbx_strand_id
1 'polypeptide(L)'
;MEFPMIHENYIGLRNDYGYTQVVDLNASSSCALPKYGGLAKLCLEDQNNRISKTLKRFDENLNDKQNGSEEEMINVKYHKIGEKQFCTGATFVARNGGLEEDDGWLVTFVHNEETNVSQVHIIDTKKFDGEAIVKITLPQRVPYGFHGTFISTIPRNV
;
A
#
# COMPACT_ATOMS: atom_id res chain seq x y z
N MET A 1 -2.65 10.28 -2.44
CA MET A 1 -2.02 9.13 -1.75
C MET A 1 -0.82 9.66 -1.02
N GLU A 2 -0.55 9.17 0.18
CA GLU A 2 0.57 9.62 1.02
C GLU A 2 1.07 8.47 1.89
N PHE A 3 2.15 8.70 2.64
CA PHE A 3 2.78 7.69 3.51
C PHE A 3 3.17 6.41 2.75
N PRO A 4 4.14 6.51 1.81
CA PRO A 4 4.56 5.36 1.02
C PRO A 4 5.27 4.30 1.88
N MET A 5 5.04 3.04 1.53
CA MET A 5 5.65 1.87 2.15
C MET A 5 6.06 0.90 1.05
N ILE A 6 7.18 0.19 1.28
CA ILE A 6 7.69 -0.87 0.42
C ILE A 6 8.18 -2.03 1.29
N HIS A 7 8.50 -3.16 0.66
CA HIS A 7 9.21 -4.24 1.34
C HIS A 7 10.62 -3.78 1.76
N GLU A 8 11.00 -3.94 3.03
CA GLU A 8 12.26 -3.40 3.57
C GLU A 8 13.53 -3.92 2.86
N ASN A 9 13.56 -5.19 2.45
CA ASN A 9 14.68 -5.77 1.68
C ASN A 9 14.85 -5.18 0.27
N TYR A 10 13.92 -4.36 -0.22
CA TYR A 10 13.96 -3.73 -1.54
C TYR A 10 14.25 -2.22 -1.47
N ILE A 11 14.67 -1.70 -0.30
CA ILE A 11 15.13 -0.32 -0.15
C ILE A 11 16.38 -0.10 -1.02
N GLY A 12 16.32 0.91 -1.89
CA GLY A 12 17.40 1.23 -2.83
C GLY A 12 17.49 0.29 -4.04
N LEU A 13 16.58 -0.69 -4.13
CA LEU A 13 16.45 -1.60 -5.28
C LEU A 13 15.21 -1.24 -6.10
N ARG A 14 15.07 -1.88 -7.26
CA ARG A 14 13.83 -1.81 -8.03
C ARG A 14 12.70 -2.50 -7.25
N ASN A 15 11.54 -1.84 -7.18
CA ASN A 15 10.34 -2.37 -6.54
C ASN A 15 9.30 -2.67 -7.62
N ASP A 16 8.70 -3.86 -7.54
CA ASP A 16 7.54 -4.26 -8.35
C ASP A 16 6.23 -3.83 -7.66
N TYR A 17 6.27 -3.59 -6.34
CA TYR A 17 5.11 -3.17 -5.56
C TYR A 17 5.41 -1.99 -4.64
N GLY A 18 4.43 -1.09 -4.53
CA GLY A 18 4.42 -0.02 -3.53
C GLY A 18 3.08 0.05 -2.82
N TYR A 19 3.07 0.59 -1.60
CA TYR A 19 1.85 0.76 -0.83
C TYR A 19 1.72 2.19 -0.32
N THR A 20 0.50 2.69 -0.20
CA THR A 20 0.25 4.04 0.33
C THR A 20 -1.06 4.08 1.12
N GLN A 21 -1.22 5.12 1.92
CA GLN A 21 -2.50 5.49 2.49
C GLN A 21 -3.29 6.38 1.51
N VAL A 22 -4.60 6.15 1.45
CA VAL A 22 -5.52 6.86 0.54
C VAL A 22 -6.33 7.87 1.32
N VAL A 23 -6.20 9.14 0.92
CA VAL A 23 -6.91 10.26 1.55
C VAL A 23 -8.41 10.13 1.32
N ASP A 24 -9.18 10.24 2.39
CA ASP A 24 -10.62 10.47 2.34
C ASP A 24 -10.87 11.98 2.21
N LEU A 25 -11.22 12.41 0.99
CA LEU A 25 -11.36 13.84 0.67
C LEU A 25 -12.48 14.50 1.49
N ASN A 26 -13.60 13.81 1.68
CA ASN A 26 -14.77 14.36 2.36
C ASN A 26 -14.47 14.54 3.86
N ALA A 27 -13.97 13.50 4.50
CA ALA A 27 -13.60 13.55 5.91
C ALA A 27 -12.48 14.57 6.14
N SER A 28 -11.46 14.59 5.28
CA SER A 28 -10.34 15.53 5.42
C SER A 28 -10.79 16.99 5.30
N SER A 29 -11.65 17.29 4.33
CA SER A 29 -12.16 18.64 4.11
C SER A 29 -13.05 19.12 5.27
N SER A 30 -13.83 18.21 5.88
CA SER A 30 -14.74 18.55 6.98
C SER A 30 -14.02 18.92 8.29
N CYS A 31 -12.79 18.45 8.50
CA CYS A 31 -12.04 18.66 9.74
C CYS A 31 -10.72 19.41 9.54
N ALA A 32 -10.40 19.82 8.31
CA ALA A 32 -9.14 20.48 7.92
C ALA A 32 -7.88 19.69 8.35
N LEU A 33 -7.98 18.36 8.44
CA LEU A 33 -6.88 17.46 8.79
C LEU A 33 -6.87 16.27 7.82
N PRO A 34 -5.70 15.77 7.39
CA PRO A 34 -5.64 14.58 6.54
C PRO A 34 -6.26 13.36 7.24
N LYS A 35 -7.24 12.76 6.58
CA LYS A 35 -7.88 11.51 6.97
C LYS A 35 -7.63 10.47 5.90
N TYR A 36 -7.34 9.24 6.30
CA TYR A 36 -7.02 8.16 5.37
C TYR A 36 -8.04 7.03 5.49
N GLY A 37 -8.99 6.96 4.55
CA GLY A 37 -10.09 5.99 4.57
C GLY A 37 -9.74 4.60 4.01
N GLY A 38 -8.51 4.43 3.53
CA GLY A 38 -8.07 3.17 2.96
C GLY A 38 -6.59 3.12 2.63
N LEU A 39 -6.20 2.02 1.99
CA LEU A 39 -4.84 1.76 1.53
C LEU A 39 -4.87 1.46 0.03
N ALA A 40 -3.77 1.75 -0.65
CA ALA A 40 -3.57 1.42 -2.05
C ALA A 40 -2.30 0.56 -2.20
N LYS A 41 -2.38 -0.45 -3.06
CA LYS A 41 -1.26 -1.24 -3.57
C LYS A 41 -1.04 -0.87 -5.02
N LEU A 42 0.13 -0.33 -5.32
CA LEU A 42 0.59 0.03 -6.66
C LEU A 42 1.39 -1.15 -7.21
N CYS A 43 0.92 -1.75 -8.29
CA CYS A 43 1.65 -2.76 -9.06
C CYS A 43 2.45 -2.04 -10.14
N LEU A 44 3.74 -1.79 -9.87
CA LEU A 44 4.62 -0.96 -10.69
C LEU A 44 5.11 -1.72 -11.92
N GLU A 45 5.14 -3.04 -11.84
CA GLU A 45 5.42 -3.94 -12.96
C GLU A 45 4.25 -4.90 -13.18
N ASP A 46 3.74 -4.90 -14.40
CA ASP A 46 2.82 -5.91 -14.90
C ASP A 46 3.52 -6.65 -16.05
N GLN A 47 3.32 -7.96 -16.23
CA GLN A 47 3.95 -8.68 -17.36
C GLN A 47 3.52 -8.10 -18.70
N ASN A 48 2.29 -7.57 -18.75
CA ASN A 48 1.78 -6.82 -19.90
C ASN A 48 2.59 -5.53 -20.13
N ASN A 49 2.99 -4.83 -19.06
CA ASN A 49 3.88 -3.65 -19.13
C ASN A 49 5.30 -4.01 -19.59
N ARG A 50 5.81 -5.22 -19.28
CA ARG A 50 7.13 -5.67 -19.77
C ARG A 50 7.11 -5.93 -21.27
N ILE A 51 6.06 -6.58 -21.76
CA ILE A 51 5.89 -6.88 -23.18
C ILE A 51 5.64 -5.59 -23.97
N SER A 52 4.76 -4.70 -23.50
CA SER A 52 4.53 -3.39 -24.12
C SER A 52 5.81 -2.55 -24.13
N LYS A 53 6.57 -2.45 -23.03
CA LYS A 53 7.85 -1.73 -22.99
C LYS A 53 8.87 -2.33 -23.97
N THR A 54 8.94 -3.66 -24.06
CA THR A 54 9.87 -4.34 -24.96
C THR A 54 9.48 -4.08 -26.42
N LEU A 55 8.21 -4.25 -26.78
CA LEU A 55 7.70 -4.01 -28.13
C LEU A 55 7.79 -2.54 -28.54
N LYS A 56 7.41 -1.59 -27.67
CA LYS A 56 7.60 -0.14 -27.92
C LYS A 56 9.07 0.19 -28.19
N ARG A 57 10.00 -0.42 -27.45
CA ARG A 57 11.45 -0.23 -27.65
C ARG A 57 11.98 -0.85 -28.94
N PHE A 58 11.31 -1.88 -29.49
CA PHE A 58 11.59 -2.41 -30.82
C PHE A 58 11.05 -1.48 -31.92
N ASP A 59 9.82 -0.98 -31.77
CA ASP A 59 9.17 -0.08 -32.75
C ASP A 59 9.82 1.31 -32.82
N GLU A 60 10.28 1.86 -31.69
CA GLU A 60 11.02 3.14 -31.63
C GLU A 60 12.38 3.10 -32.36
N ASN A 61 12.98 1.91 -32.53
CA ASN A 61 14.21 1.76 -33.32
C ASN A 61 13.94 1.71 -34.84
N LEU A 62 12.68 1.68 -35.27
CA LEU A 62 12.30 1.49 -36.68
C LEU A 62 11.52 2.67 -37.29
N ASN A 63 10.97 3.61 -36.51
CA ASN A 63 10.24 4.76 -37.08
C ASN A 63 10.40 6.07 -36.30
N ASP A 64 10.78 7.13 -37.02
CA ASP A 64 10.75 8.53 -36.59
C ASP A 64 9.30 9.06 -36.66
N LYS A 65 8.85 9.70 -35.57
CA LYS A 65 7.64 10.55 -35.44
C LYS A 65 6.28 9.95 -35.85
N GLN A 66 5.57 9.49 -34.83
CA GLN A 66 4.21 9.92 -34.43
C GLN A 66 3.60 8.75 -33.67
N ASN A 67 3.32 8.92 -32.37
CA ASN A 67 2.14 8.35 -31.73
C ASN A 67 2.00 8.95 -30.33
N GLY A 68 0.78 9.37 -30.00
CA GLY A 68 0.43 9.90 -28.69
C GLY A 68 0.83 8.90 -27.61
N SER A 69 1.44 9.40 -26.53
CA SER A 69 1.82 8.61 -25.38
C SER A 69 0.56 7.99 -24.76
N GLU A 70 0.27 6.73 -25.07
CA GLU A 70 -0.51 5.89 -24.17
C GLU A 70 0.28 5.79 -22.87
N GLU A 71 -0.03 6.67 -21.92
CA GLU A 71 0.55 6.67 -20.59
C GLU A 71 0.29 5.30 -19.97
N GLU A 72 1.38 4.59 -19.72
CA GLU A 72 1.36 3.25 -19.16
C GLU A 72 0.81 3.35 -17.73
N MET A 73 -0.48 3.05 -17.55
CA MET A 73 -1.15 3.25 -16.27
C MET A 73 -0.67 2.19 -15.27
N ILE A 74 -0.28 2.67 -14.08
CA ILE A 74 0.01 1.79 -12.94
C ILE A 74 -1.29 1.12 -12.50
N ASN A 75 -1.28 -0.20 -12.41
CA ASN A 75 -2.41 -0.94 -11.86
C ASN A 75 -2.45 -0.74 -10.33
N VAL A 76 -3.56 -0.21 -9.82
CA VAL A 76 -3.73 0.10 -8.40
C VAL A 76 -4.89 -0.70 -7.82
N LYS A 77 -4.61 -1.47 -6.76
CA LYS A 77 -5.62 -2.14 -5.94
C LYS A 77 -5.90 -1.33 -4.69
N TYR A 78 -7.14 -1.34 -4.21
CA TYR A 78 -7.57 -0.57 -3.05
C TYR A 78 -8.13 -1.47 -1.95
N HIS A 79 -7.76 -1.17 -0.72
CA HIS A 79 -8.35 -1.75 0.49
C HIS A 79 -9.13 -0.66 1.22
N LYS A 80 -10.47 -0.80 1.28
CA LYS A 80 -11.34 0.15 1.99
C LYS A 80 -11.53 -0.31 3.43
N ILE A 81 -11.37 0.59 4.39
CA ILE A 81 -11.40 0.25 5.82
C ILE A 81 -12.81 0.35 6.42
N GLY A 82 -13.62 1.26 5.92
CA GLY A 82 -15.02 1.44 6.31
C GLY A 82 -15.40 2.92 6.45
N GLU A 83 -16.70 3.21 6.54
CA GLU A 83 -17.16 4.58 6.79
C GLU A 83 -16.75 5.06 8.18
N LYS A 84 -16.38 6.34 8.29
CA LYS A 84 -15.90 6.99 9.54
C LYS A 84 -14.74 6.25 10.23
N GLN A 85 -14.03 5.42 9.48
CA GLN A 85 -12.87 4.67 9.94
C GLN A 85 -11.63 5.13 9.19
N PHE A 86 -10.60 5.51 9.93
CA PHE A 86 -9.42 6.13 9.36
C PHE A 86 -8.14 5.47 9.88
N CYS A 87 -7.18 5.26 8.97
CA CYS A 87 -5.94 4.57 9.26
C CYS A 87 -4.73 5.48 9.42
N THR A 88 -3.74 5.05 10.22
CA THR A 88 -2.42 5.69 10.38
C THR A 88 -1.34 4.65 10.68
N GLY A 89 -0.07 5.05 10.56
CA GLY A 89 1.06 4.22 10.98
C GLY A 89 1.17 2.90 10.22
N ALA A 90 0.70 2.86 8.97
CA ALA A 90 0.77 1.65 8.16
C ALA A 90 2.23 1.23 7.91
N THR A 91 2.48 -0.08 7.90
CA THR A 91 3.80 -0.64 7.62
C THR A 91 3.68 -2.00 6.94
N PHE A 92 4.65 -2.36 6.09
CA PHE A 92 4.74 -3.68 5.47
C PHE A 92 5.48 -4.65 6.39
N VAL A 93 4.95 -5.86 6.51
CA VAL A 93 5.52 -6.95 7.29
C VAL A 93 5.72 -8.14 6.38
N ALA A 94 6.99 -8.48 6.10
CA ALA A 94 7.34 -9.61 5.25
C ALA A 94 6.94 -10.94 5.91
N ARG A 95 6.45 -11.88 5.10
CA ARG A 95 6.26 -13.26 5.53
C ARG A 95 7.63 -13.91 5.74
N ASN A 96 7.80 -14.60 6.86
CA ASN A 96 9.00 -15.39 7.08
C ASN A 96 9.14 -16.48 6.01
N GLY A 97 10.27 -16.50 5.30
CA GLY A 97 10.50 -17.40 4.17
C GLY A 97 9.71 -17.04 2.90
N GLY A 98 9.11 -15.84 2.82
CA GLY A 98 8.47 -15.36 1.61
C GLY A 98 9.47 -15.20 0.46
N LEU A 99 9.03 -15.53 -0.76
CA LEU A 99 9.89 -15.50 -1.95
C LEU A 99 9.61 -14.31 -2.88
N GLU A 100 8.40 -13.78 -2.83
CA GLU A 100 7.94 -12.68 -3.69
C GLU A 100 7.91 -11.37 -2.90
N GLU A 101 8.15 -10.25 -3.58
CA GLU A 101 8.22 -8.92 -2.96
C GLU A 101 6.93 -8.52 -2.22
N ASP A 102 5.77 -9.01 -2.68
CA ASP A 102 4.48 -8.78 -2.02
C ASP A 102 4.03 -9.93 -1.11
N ASP A 103 4.92 -10.86 -0.74
CA ASP A 103 4.57 -11.94 0.18
C ASP A 103 4.65 -11.47 1.64
N GLY A 104 3.54 -10.95 2.14
CA GLY A 104 3.48 -10.43 3.50
C GLY A 104 2.12 -9.86 3.85
N TRP A 105 2.15 -8.84 4.71
CA TRP A 105 0.97 -8.15 5.19
C TRP A 105 1.21 -6.65 5.28
N LEU A 106 0.15 -5.86 5.14
CA LEU A 106 0.11 -4.52 5.72
C LEU A 106 -0.50 -4.59 7.10
N VAL A 107 0.14 -3.90 8.04
CA VAL A 107 -0.37 -3.70 9.40
C VAL A 107 -0.60 -2.21 9.59
N THR A 108 -1.78 -1.83 10.09
CA THR A 108 -2.12 -0.42 10.33
C THR A 108 -3.06 -0.27 11.52
N PHE A 109 -2.97 0.88 12.21
CA PHE A 109 -3.98 1.28 13.19
C PHE A 109 -5.18 1.86 12.47
N VAL A 110 -6.37 1.47 12.89
CA VAL A 110 -7.66 1.98 12.42
C VAL A 110 -8.41 2.57 13.59
N HIS A 111 -8.86 3.81 13.46
CA HIS A 111 -9.73 4.46 14.44
C HIS A 111 -11.13 4.63 13.84
N ASN A 112 -12.12 4.06 14.51
CA ASN A 112 -13.53 4.29 14.24
C ASN A 112 -13.99 5.51 15.05
N GLU A 113 -14.28 6.62 14.37
CA GLU A 113 -14.67 7.87 15.04
C GLU A 113 -16.11 7.85 15.58
N GLU A 114 -16.95 6.93 15.13
CA GLU A 114 -18.33 6.80 15.62
C GLU A 114 -18.39 6.11 16.98
N THR A 115 -17.59 5.06 17.15
CA THR A 115 -17.51 4.27 18.40
C THR A 115 -16.36 4.68 19.31
N ASN A 116 -15.46 5.54 18.81
CA ASN A 116 -14.21 5.92 19.45
C ASN A 116 -13.26 4.74 19.75
N VAL A 117 -13.43 3.60 19.06
CA VAL A 117 -12.61 2.39 19.21
C VAL A 117 -11.43 2.42 18.24
N SER A 118 -10.28 1.91 18.66
CA SER A 118 -9.14 1.66 17.78
C SER A 118 -8.89 0.16 17.62
N GLN A 119 -8.51 -0.23 16.41
CA GLN A 119 -8.13 -1.59 16.08
C GLN A 119 -6.78 -1.61 15.34
N VAL A 120 -6.09 -2.75 15.36
CA VAL A 120 -5.00 -3.06 14.43
C VAL A 120 -5.57 -3.95 13.34
N HIS A 121 -5.47 -3.52 12.08
CA HIS A 121 -5.85 -4.32 10.92
C HIS A 121 -4.61 -4.98 10.34
N ILE A 122 -4.72 -6.28 10.03
CA ILE A 122 -3.72 -7.05 9.29
C ILE A 122 -4.34 -7.44 7.96
N ILE A 123 -3.70 -7.05 6.85
CA ILE A 123 -4.23 -7.18 5.49
C ILE A 123 -3.25 -8.01 4.68
N ASP A 124 -3.73 -9.10 4.08
CA ASP A 124 -2.94 -9.93 3.16
C ASP A 124 -2.69 -9.17 1.86
N THR A 125 -1.42 -8.91 1.54
CA THR A 125 -1.01 -8.13 0.37
C THR A 125 -1.30 -8.83 -0.95
N LYS A 126 -1.46 -10.16 -0.96
CA LYS A 126 -1.87 -10.93 -2.14
C LYS A 126 -3.39 -10.92 -2.35
N LYS A 127 -4.16 -10.69 -1.29
CA LYS A 127 -5.64 -10.55 -1.31
C LYS A 127 -6.09 -9.14 -0.88
N PHE A 128 -5.44 -8.14 -1.47
CA PHE A 128 -5.46 -6.75 -0.99
C PHE A 128 -6.85 -6.09 -1.01
N ASP A 129 -7.65 -6.42 -2.01
CA ASP A 129 -9.02 -5.92 -2.23
C ASP A 129 -10.07 -6.58 -1.32
N GLY A 130 -9.68 -7.63 -0.59
CA GLY A 130 -10.52 -8.30 0.39
C GLY A 130 -10.57 -7.58 1.75
N GLU A 131 -11.28 -8.18 2.71
CA GLU A 131 -11.28 -7.69 4.09
C GLU A 131 -9.95 -7.96 4.82
N ALA A 132 -9.70 -7.20 5.89
CA ALA A 132 -8.58 -7.49 6.78
C ALA A 132 -8.71 -8.91 7.34
N ILE A 133 -7.66 -9.71 7.23
CA ILE A 133 -7.66 -11.11 7.68
C ILE A 133 -7.68 -11.22 9.22
N VAL A 134 -7.25 -10.17 9.92
CA VAL A 134 -7.33 -10.03 11.37
C VAL A 134 -7.63 -8.58 11.73
N LYS A 135 -8.53 -8.37 12.70
CA LYS A 135 -8.79 -7.08 13.34
C LYS A 135 -8.64 -7.25 14.85
N ILE A 136 -7.66 -6.60 15.45
CA ILE A 136 -7.37 -6.68 16.89
C ILE A 136 -7.90 -5.42 17.56
N THR A 137 -8.94 -5.54 18.38
CA THR A 137 -9.47 -4.40 19.15
C THR A 137 -8.53 -4.01 20.26
N LEU A 138 -8.19 -2.73 20.35
CA LEU A 138 -7.33 -2.18 21.38
C LEU A 138 -8.14 -1.73 22.59
N PRO A 139 -7.60 -1.84 23.82
CA PRO A 139 -8.31 -1.45 25.04
C PRO A 139 -8.43 0.07 25.19
N GLN A 140 -7.71 0.85 24.37
CA GLN A 140 -7.66 2.31 24.40
C GLN A 140 -7.54 2.86 22.98
N ARG A 141 -7.99 4.11 22.81
CA ARG A 141 -7.86 4.85 21.56
C ARG A 141 -6.39 5.11 21.23
N VAL A 142 -6.00 4.83 19.99
CA VAL A 142 -4.72 5.28 19.41
C VAL A 142 -4.97 6.61 18.70
N PRO A 143 -4.29 7.71 19.10
CA PRO A 143 -4.37 8.97 18.37
C PRO A 143 -3.84 8.86 16.95
N TYR A 144 -4.28 9.75 16.06
CA TYR A 144 -3.73 9.84 14.71
C TYR A 144 -2.24 10.14 14.77
N GLY A 145 -1.45 9.16 14.32
CA GLY A 145 0.00 9.25 14.24
C GLY A 145 0.48 9.46 12.81
N PHE A 146 1.80 9.40 12.65
CA PHE A 146 2.48 9.47 11.36
C PHE A 146 2.94 8.08 10.94
N HIS A 147 4.24 7.79 11.06
CA HIS A 147 4.86 6.56 10.62
C HIS A 147 4.83 5.46 11.68
N GLY A 148 4.81 4.22 11.23
CA GLY A 148 5.02 3.03 12.03
C GLY A 148 6.15 2.17 11.43
N THR A 149 6.81 1.38 12.26
CA THR A 149 7.79 0.39 11.83
C THR A 149 7.52 -0.93 12.54
N PHE A 150 7.76 -2.03 11.85
CA PHE A 150 7.72 -3.37 12.42
C PHE A 150 9.14 -3.84 12.72
N ILE A 151 9.36 -4.36 13.92
CA ILE A 151 10.65 -4.93 14.33
C ILE A 151 10.42 -6.40 14.65
N SER A 152 11.01 -7.28 13.84
CA SER A 152 11.02 -8.71 14.14
C SER A 152 11.96 -9.01 15.30
N THR A 153 11.54 -9.87 16.22
CA THR A 153 12.39 -10.36 17.32
C THR A 153 13.28 -11.53 16.92
N ILE A 154 13.16 -12.04 15.69
CA ILE A 154 14.05 -13.08 15.17
C ILE A 154 15.34 -12.39 14.69
N PRO A 155 16.51 -12.74 15.23
CA PRO A 155 17.78 -12.19 14.73
C PRO A 155 17.90 -12.48 13.24
N ARG A 156 18.18 -11.46 12.43
CA ARG A 156 18.75 -11.72 11.09
C ARG A 156 20.08 -12.41 11.36
N ASN A 157 20.25 -13.67 10.93
CA ASN A 157 21.55 -14.32 10.96
C ASN A 157 22.49 -13.46 10.09
N VAL A 158 23.39 -12.73 10.75
CA VAL A 158 24.47 -11.97 10.12
C VAL A 158 25.63 -12.90 9.85
#